data_AF-A0A6A5TBI6-F1
#
_entry.id   AF-A0A6A5TBI6-F1
#
_cell.length_a   1.000
_cell.length_b   1.000
_cell.length_c   1.000
_cell.angle_alpha   90.00
_cell.angle_beta   90.00
_cell.angle_gamma   90.00
#
_symmetry.space_group_name_H-M   'P 1'
#
loop_
_entity.id
_entity.type
_entity.pdbx_description
1 polymer ?
#
loop_
_entity_poly.entity_id
_entity_poly.type
_entity_poly.pdbx_seq_one_letter_code
_entity_poly.pdbx_strand_id
1 'polypeptide(L)'
;MVNTKSLALGFALVLSAAAAAVPVGQMQIANCKGNMHGNVHAGNGTVGPQNGTSPSHQGSIVLVTKASTVTVYPSTMTNVSSAATTTLSASTPVAVSSVGSTVAPSAAPSATPSAAASAAPSPASSPSTASSDQGITAEQLIAITPGTASCSGGEFPSECADASKAAPAISKSLTKYGFTTAGEKAALVALMLFESGNFKYSKNHFPAPGRPGQGTRNMQSEDFNKKYLADIKGGYADVSGDALVAALSDDEASFGSAAWFLKTQCSADVAKGLQDGSQKGWEAYLTKCVGTTHTAERDVAWKKAKEVLGVKA
;
A
#
# COMPACT_ATOMS: atom_id res chain seq x y z
N MET A 1 61.43 -24.76 -47.90
CA MET A 1 61.07 -25.80 -46.93
C MET A 1 60.82 -25.15 -45.57
N VAL A 2 59.55 -24.91 -45.19
CA VAL A 2 58.91 -24.78 -43.85
C VAL A 2 57.43 -24.54 -44.21
N ASN A 3 56.49 -25.49 -44.19
CA ASN A 3 55.83 -26.32 -43.17
C ASN A 3 54.96 -25.58 -42.12
N THR A 4 53.64 -25.69 -42.35
CA THR A 4 52.45 -25.77 -41.47
C THR A 4 52.39 -25.07 -40.10
N LYS A 5 51.26 -24.38 -39.82
CA LYS A 5 50.09 -24.92 -39.10
C LYS A 5 49.05 -23.83 -38.80
N SER A 6 47.81 -24.07 -39.21
CA SER A 6 46.61 -23.34 -38.80
C SER A 6 46.29 -23.60 -37.33
N LEU A 7 45.95 -22.55 -36.59
CA LEU A 7 45.34 -22.63 -35.26
C LEU A 7 43.95 -21.97 -35.33
N ALA A 8 42.90 -22.79 -35.27
CA ALA A 8 41.53 -22.34 -35.06
C ALA A 8 41.26 -22.30 -33.56
N LEU A 9 41.03 -21.10 -33.00
CA LEU A 9 40.52 -20.94 -31.64
C LEU A 9 38.99 -20.92 -31.69
N GLY A 10 38.38 -21.98 -31.17
CA GLY A 10 36.96 -22.02 -30.85
C GLY A 10 36.67 -21.18 -29.61
N PHE A 11 35.81 -20.18 -29.75
CA PHE A 11 35.27 -19.39 -28.64
C PHE A 11 34.07 -20.14 -28.06
N ALA A 12 34.26 -20.77 -26.89
CA ALA A 12 33.18 -21.36 -26.12
C ALA A 12 32.43 -20.26 -25.38
N LEU A 13 31.18 -19.99 -25.80
CA LEU A 13 30.26 -19.10 -25.11
C LEU A 13 29.68 -19.87 -23.90
N VAL A 14 30.21 -19.61 -22.70
CA VAL A 14 29.64 -20.11 -21.45
C VAL A 14 28.48 -19.19 -21.07
N LEU A 15 27.26 -19.69 -21.24
CA LEU A 15 26.04 -19.04 -20.77
C LEU A 15 25.84 -19.37 -19.28
N SER A 16 26.44 -18.59 -18.38
CA SER A 16 26.15 -18.67 -16.94
C SER A 16 24.84 -17.94 -16.66
N ALA A 17 23.77 -18.71 -16.43
CA ALA A 17 22.56 -18.22 -15.79
C ALA A 17 22.86 -17.91 -14.32
N ALA A 18 23.25 -16.66 -14.05
CA ALA A 18 23.26 -16.14 -12.69
C ALA A 18 21.82 -15.88 -12.27
N ALA A 19 21.23 -16.81 -11.51
CA ALA A 19 20.07 -16.52 -10.69
C ALA A 19 20.48 -15.45 -9.68
N ALA A 20 20.17 -14.19 -9.99
CA ALA A 20 20.30 -13.11 -9.04
C ALA A 20 19.29 -13.38 -7.92
N ALA A 21 19.78 -13.93 -6.81
CA ALA A 21 19.09 -13.84 -5.54
C ALA A 21 18.89 -12.34 -5.28
N VAL A 22 17.64 -11.89 -5.44
CA VAL A 22 17.22 -10.57 -4.97
C VAL A 22 17.57 -10.57 -3.48
N PRO A 23 18.50 -9.72 -3.01
CA PRO A 23 18.68 -9.60 -1.58
C PRO A 23 17.31 -9.22 -1.05
N VAL A 24 16.78 -10.04 -0.14
CA VAL A 24 15.77 -9.59 0.81
C VAL A 24 16.46 -8.47 1.55
N GLY A 25 16.39 -7.27 0.97
CA GLY A 25 16.83 -6.06 1.61
C GLY A 25 16.09 -6.10 2.92
N GLN A 26 16.85 -6.14 4.02
CA GLN A 26 16.32 -5.61 5.25
C GLN A 26 15.63 -4.32 4.83
N MET A 27 14.30 -4.29 4.91
CA MET A 27 13.62 -3.04 5.08
C MET A 27 14.29 -2.47 6.32
N GLN A 28 15.33 -1.66 6.13
CA GLN A 28 15.51 -0.53 7.01
C GLN A 28 14.22 0.23 6.79
N ILE A 29 13.21 -0.12 7.59
CA ILE A 29 12.12 0.75 7.93
C ILE A 29 12.87 2.01 8.32
N ALA A 30 12.89 2.97 7.39
CA ALA A 30 13.30 4.31 7.71
C ALA A 30 12.50 4.60 8.95
N ASN A 31 13.22 4.69 10.07
CA ASN A 31 12.62 4.79 11.37
C ASN A 31 11.75 6.04 11.26
N CYS A 32 10.43 5.89 11.11
CA CYS A 32 9.46 6.96 11.31
C CYS A 32 9.44 7.27 12.83
N LYS A 33 10.63 7.45 13.40
CA LYS A 33 10.95 8.09 14.67
C LYS A 33 10.71 9.59 14.56
N GLY A 34 10.55 10.12 13.35
CA GLY A 34 9.75 11.31 13.11
C GLY A 34 8.31 11.00 13.51
N ASN A 35 8.01 11.16 14.79
CA ASN A 35 6.67 11.34 15.26
C ASN A 35 6.04 12.44 14.38
N MET A 36 5.11 12.08 13.50
CA MET A 36 4.39 13.07 12.69
C MET A 36 3.38 13.80 13.59
N HIS A 37 3.85 14.41 14.67
CA HIS A 37 3.10 15.40 15.41
C HIS A 37 2.96 16.61 14.49
N GLY A 38 1.73 16.81 14.02
CA GLY A 38 1.38 18.00 13.25
C GLY A 38 1.81 19.25 14.03
N ASN A 39 2.68 20.05 13.42
CA ASN A 39 2.92 21.39 13.89
C ASN A 39 1.66 22.20 13.56
N VAL A 40 0.74 22.29 14.52
CA VAL A 40 -0.43 23.16 14.42
C VAL A 40 0.12 24.58 14.44
N HIS A 41 0.11 25.26 13.30
CA HIS A 41 0.29 26.71 13.28
C HIS A 41 -0.89 27.33 14.02
N ALA A 42 -0.69 27.61 15.31
CA ALA A 42 -1.59 28.44 16.09
C ALA A 42 -1.51 29.87 15.51
N GLY A 43 -2.49 30.22 14.68
CA GLY A 43 -2.77 31.61 14.35
C GLY A 43 -3.14 32.33 15.64
N ASN A 44 -2.33 33.33 16.00
CA ASN A 44 -2.56 34.18 17.15
C ASN A 44 -3.77 35.08 16.89
N GLY A 45 -4.95 34.61 17.25
CA GLY A 45 -6.20 35.37 17.23
C GLY A 45 -6.66 35.63 18.66
N THR A 46 -6.50 36.87 19.12
CA THR A 46 -7.06 37.38 20.37
C THR A 46 -8.60 37.40 20.28
N VAL A 47 -9.27 36.56 21.06
CA VAL A 47 -10.72 36.62 21.28
C VAL A 47 -10.96 36.93 22.75
N GLY A 48 -11.63 38.05 23.01
CA GLY A 48 -11.99 38.53 24.35
C GLY A 48 -13.09 37.70 25.03
N PRO A 49 -13.32 37.91 26.34
CA PRO A 49 -14.17 37.05 27.15
C PRO A 49 -15.66 37.30 26.84
N GLN A 50 -16.38 36.26 26.44
CA GLN A 50 -17.84 36.22 26.42
C GLN A 50 -18.31 35.32 27.56
N ASN A 51 -18.98 35.96 28.51
CA ASN A 51 -19.65 35.40 29.66
C ASN A 51 -21.04 34.90 29.21
N GLY A 52 -21.40 33.64 29.45
CA GLY A 52 -22.66 33.10 28.92
C GLY A 52 -23.05 31.73 29.48
N THR A 53 -24.04 31.78 30.36
CA THR A 53 -24.84 30.74 31.02
C THR A 53 -25.21 29.48 30.21
N SER A 54 -25.11 28.34 30.90
CA SER A 54 -25.55 26.99 30.53
C SER A 54 -27.07 26.79 30.69
N PRO A 55 -27.73 26.00 29.81
CA PRO A 55 -28.93 25.25 30.18
C PRO A 55 -28.72 23.74 30.10
N SER A 56 -29.16 23.09 31.17
CA SER A 56 -29.35 21.64 31.32
C SER A 56 -30.36 21.09 30.31
N HIS A 57 -29.98 20.04 29.58
CA HIS A 57 -30.92 19.14 28.91
C HIS A 57 -30.71 17.72 29.42
N GLN A 58 -31.68 17.26 30.22
CA GLN A 58 -31.88 15.84 30.50
C GLN A 58 -32.53 15.19 29.28
N GLY A 59 -31.84 14.22 28.67
CA GLY A 59 -32.38 13.34 27.64
C GLY A 59 -32.04 11.90 27.99
N SER A 60 -33.05 11.09 28.24
CA SER A 60 -32.91 9.64 28.47
C SER A 60 -32.47 8.94 27.19
N ILE A 61 -31.36 8.19 27.27
CA ILE A 61 -30.89 7.31 26.20
C ILE A 61 -31.42 5.89 26.48
N VAL A 62 -32.19 5.34 25.56
CA VAL A 62 -32.57 3.92 25.54
C VAL A 62 -31.48 3.17 24.77
N LEU A 63 -30.68 2.36 25.47
CA LEU A 63 -29.69 1.46 24.89
C LEU A 63 -30.34 0.12 24.56
N VAL A 64 -30.45 -0.21 23.27
CA VAL A 64 -30.70 -1.57 22.79
C VAL A 64 -29.35 -2.21 22.51
N THR A 65 -28.85 -3.05 23.42
CA THR A 65 -27.61 -3.80 23.22
C THR A 65 -27.89 -5.16 22.60
N LYS A 66 -27.30 -5.40 21.42
CA LYS A 66 -27.15 -6.71 20.79
C LYS A 66 -26.02 -7.46 21.51
N ALA A 67 -26.24 -8.73 21.85
CA ALA A 67 -25.32 -9.55 22.63
C ALA A 67 -23.98 -9.78 21.90
N SER A 68 -22.87 -9.47 22.57
CA SER A 68 -21.51 -9.87 22.19
C SER A 68 -20.87 -10.60 23.36
N THR A 69 -20.36 -11.80 23.09
CA THR A 69 -19.72 -12.70 24.06
C THR A 69 -18.38 -12.13 24.52
N VAL A 70 -18.22 -11.91 25.83
CA VAL A 70 -16.95 -11.50 26.45
C VAL A 70 -16.28 -12.75 27.03
N THR A 71 -15.09 -13.10 26.51
CA THR A 71 -14.23 -14.13 27.10
C THR A 71 -13.34 -13.48 28.16
N VAL A 72 -13.52 -13.87 29.43
CA VAL A 72 -12.71 -13.42 30.57
C VAL A 72 -11.70 -14.51 30.94
N TYR A 73 -10.42 -14.15 31.04
CA TYR A 73 -9.37 -15.01 31.63
C TYR A 73 -9.14 -14.62 33.10
N PRO A 74 -9.05 -15.57 34.05
CA PRO A 74 -8.91 -15.24 35.46
C PRO A 74 -7.45 -14.94 35.85
N SER A 75 -7.26 -13.86 36.59
CA SER A 75 -6.10 -13.64 37.46
C SER A 75 -6.53 -13.77 38.92
N THR A 76 -5.71 -14.45 39.71
CA THR A 76 -5.93 -14.81 41.12
C THR A 76 -5.93 -13.60 42.08
N MET A 77 -6.94 -13.50 42.95
CA MET A 77 -6.84 -13.41 44.44
C MET A 77 -8.07 -12.71 45.10
N THR A 78 -8.59 -13.41 46.11
CA THR A 78 -9.33 -12.98 47.34
C THR A 78 -10.83 -12.62 47.33
N ASN A 79 -11.54 -13.39 48.16
CA ASN A 79 -12.97 -13.44 48.53
C ASN A 79 -13.71 -12.11 48.74
N VAL A 80 -14.90 -12.01 48.13
CA VAL A 80 -16.14 -11.58 48.81
C VAL A 80 -17.35 -12.27 48.17
N SER A 81 -18.16 -12.92 49.01
CA SER A 81 -19.32 -13.74 48.64
C SER A 81 -20.55 -12.91 48.30
N SER A 82 -21.20 -13.19 47.16
CA SER A 82 -22.64 -13.02 46.95
C SER A 82 -23.07 -13.83 45.72
N ALA A 83 -23.93 -14.82 45.95
CA ALA A 83 -24.39 -15.77 44.95
C ALA A 83 -25.54 -15.19 44.11
N ALA A 84 -25.42 -15.26 42.79
CA ALA A 84 -26.53 -15.13 41.86
C ALA A 84 -26.46 -16.30 40.87
N THR A 85 -27.34 -17.28 41.07
CA THR A 85 -27.49 -18.47 40.23
C THR A 85 -28.18 -18.07 38.93
N THR A 86 -27.48 -18.18 37.80
CA THR A 86 -28.09 -18.09 36.47
C THR A 86 -27.87 -19.41 35.74
N THR A 87 -28.97 -20.09 35.43
CA THR A 87 -29.06 -21.33 34.68
C THR A 87 -28.80 -21.07 33.18
N LEU A 88 -27.80 -21.78 32.62
CA LEU A 88 -27.51 -21.81 31.18
C LEU A 88 -28.12 -23.08 30.56
N SER A 89 -29.02 -22.91 29.59
CA SER A 89 -29.56 -23.99 28.76
C SER A 89 -28.62 -24.27 27.59
N ALA A 90 -28.13 -25.51 27.50
CA ALA A 90 -27.32 -26.01 26.40
C ALA A 90 -28.16 -26.23 25.13
N SER A 91 -27.65 -25.76 24.00
CA SER A 91 -28.17 -26.08 22.66
C SER A 91 -27.18 -26.99 21.95
N THR A 92 -27.68 -28.07 21.37
CA THR A 92 -26.96 -29.21 20.77
C THR A 92 -26.22 -28.87 19.46
N PRO A 93 -25.15 -29.60 19.11
CA PRO A 93 -24.41 -29.42 17.85
C PRO A 93 -25.15 -30.02 16.64
N VAL A 94 -25.14 -29.30 15.51
CA VAL A 94 -25.62 -29.82 14.22
C VAL A 94 -24.42 -30.33 13.42
N ALA A 95 -24.56 -31.57 12.92
CA ALA A 95 -23.54 -32.35 12.26
C ALA A 95 -23.17 -31.85 10.85
N VAL A 96 -21.91 -32.10 10.52
CA VAL A 96 -21.27 -31.92 9.21
C VAL A 96 -21.71 -33.07 8.28
N SER A 97 -21.91 -32.78 6.98
CA SER A 97 -21.97 -33.82 5.95
C SER A 97 -21.19 -33.40 4.71
N SER A 98 -20.09 -34.11 4.49
CA SER A 98 -19.29 -34.10 3.27
C SER A 98 -19.85 -35.14 2.29
N VAL A 99 -20.07 -34.74 1.03
CA VAL A 99 -20.34 -35.70 -0.05
C VAL A 99 -19.26 -35.53 -1.10
N GLY A 100 -18.46 -36.59 -1.28
CA GLY A 100 -17.47 -36.71 -2.33
C GLY A 100 -18.13 -37.09 -3.66
N SER A 101 -17.52 -36.64 -4.76
CA SER A 101 -17.79 -37.15 -6.10
C SER A 101 -16.47 -37.33 -6.84
N THR A 102 -16.08 -38.58 -7.01
CA THR A 102 -15.00 -39.04 -7.88
C THR A 102 -15.61 -39.54 -9.19
N VAL A 103 -15.21 -38.99 -10.34
CA VAL A 103 -15.31 -39.68 -11.64
C VAL A 103 -14.07 -39.36 -12.50
N ALA A 104 -13.58 -40.41 -13.14
CA ALA A 104 -12.37 -40.67 -13.95
C ALA A 104 -12.32 -39.86 -15.30
N PRO A 105 -11.49 -40.17 -16.34
CA PRO A 105 -10.51 -41.25 -16.53
C PRO A 105 -9.19 -40.89 -17.26
N SER A 106 -8.46 -41.99 -17.50
CA SER A 106 -7.18 -42.27 -18.15
C SER A 106 -6.97 -41.80 -19.61
N ALA A 107 -5.67 -41.77 -19.96
CA ALA A 107 -5.02 -42.12 -21.23
C ALA A 107 -4.55 -41.01 -22.20
N ALA A 108 -3.23 -41.05 -22.43
CA ALA A 108 -2.47 -40.39 -23.49
C ALA A 108 -2.80 -40.96 -24.89
N PRO A 109 -2.40 -40.30 -26.01
CA PRO A 109 -1.06 -40.57 -26.56
C PRO A 109 -0.36 -39.37 -27.27
N SER A 110 0.92 -39.60 -27.53
CA SER A 110 1.92 -38.82 -28.26
C SER A 110 1.55 -38.48 -29.72
N ALA A 111 1.98 -37.30 -30.20
CA ALA A 111 2.56 -37.11 -31.54
C ALA A 111 3.12 -35.68 -31.74
N THR A 112 4.43 -35.59 -32.00
CA THR A 112 5.09 -34.50 -32.74
C THR A 112 4.76 -34.61 -34.23
N PRO A 113 4.67 -33.49 -34.98
CA PRO A 113 5.79 -33.14 -35.86
C PRO A 113 6.08 -31.63 -36.01
N SER A 114 7.34 -31.43 -36.42
CA SER A 114 7.99 -30.20 -36.89
C SER A 114 7.25 -29.52 -38.05
N ALA A 115 7.10 -28.19 -37.97
CA ALA A 115 6.89 -27.33 -39.14
C ALA A 115 7.50 -25.95 -38.88
N ALA A 116 8.58 -25.68 -39.60
CA ALA A 116 9.16 -24.34 -39.74
C ALA A 116 8.18 -23.46 -40.53
N ALA A 117 7.86 -22.27 -40.00
CA ALA A 117 7.14 -21.23 -40.71
C ALA A 117 7.81 -19.87 -40.49
N SER A 118 7.95 -19.17 -41.60
CA SER A 118 8.75 -17.98 -41.85
C SER A 118 8.55 -16.84 -40.85
N ALA A 119 9.69 -16.24 -40.48
CA ALA A 119 9.76 -14.93 -39.88
C ALA A 119 9.15 -13.87 -40.81
N ALA A 120 8.06 -13.25 -40.36
CA ALA A 120 7.59 -11.98 -40.87
C ALA A 120 8.11 -10.85 -39.95
N PRO A 121 8.63 -9.74 -40.49
CA PRO A 121 9.04 -8.60 -39.69
C PRO A 121 7.82 -7.98 -39.01
N SER A 122 7.83 -7.95 -37.68
CA SER A 122 6.84 -7.23 -36.88
C SER A 122 6.90 -5.73 -37.23
N PRO A 123 5.77 -5.06 -37.49
CA PRO A 123 5.76 -3.61 -37.60
C PRO A 123 6.21 -3.02 -36.26
N ALA A 124 7.21 -2.14 -36.32
CA ALA A 124 7.69 -1.38 -35.19
C ALA A 124 6.52 -0.63 -34.54
N SER A 125 6.16 -1.03 -33.32
CA SER A 125 5.24 -0.28 -32.46
C SER A 125 5.79 1.13 -32.31
N SER A 126 5.06 2.09 -32.89
CA SER A 126 5.36 3.50 -32.71
C SER A 126 5.32 3.84 -31.21
N PRO A 127 6.22 4.71 -30.71
CA PRO A 127 6.17 5.14 -29.31
C PRO A 127 4.82 5.84 -29.09
N SER A 128 3.95 5.21 -28.30
CA SER A 128 2.73 5.84 -27.80
C SER A 128 3.14 7.13 -27.11
N THR A 129 2.78 8.24 -27.72
CA THR A 129 2.90 9.56 -27.14
C THR A 129 2.07 9.52 -25.87
N ALA A 130 2.75 9.49 -24.72
CA ALA A 130 2.10 9.39 -23.42
C ALA A 130 1.17 10.60 -23.24
N SER A 131 -0.12 10.39 -23.47
CA SER A 131 -1.15 11.36 -23.16
C SER A 131 -1.08 11.64 -21.66
N SER A 132 -0.65 12.84 -21.31
CA SER A 132 -0.49 13.31 -19.92
C SER A 132 -1.80 13.30 -19.11
N ASP A 133 -2.93 13.05 -19.77
CA ASP A 133 -4.28 13.00 -19.20
C ASP A 133 -4.77 11.57 -18.88
N GLN A 134 -4.00 10.54 -19.24
CA GLN A 134 -4.33 9.17 -18.88
C GLN A 134 -3.93 8.91 -17.42
N GLY A 135 -4.73 8.10 -16.73
CA GLY A 135 -4.38 7.54 -15.42
C GLY A 135 -3.11 6.69 -15.47
N ILE A 136 -2.79 6.02 -14.37
CA ILE A 136 -1.66 5.10 -14.29
C ILE A 136 -2.13 3.70 -14.70
N THR A 137 -1.37 3.04 -15.57
CA THR A 137 -1.66 1.67 -16.01
C THR A 137 -0.89 0.63 -15.21
N ALA A 138 -1.33 -0.63 -15.26
CA ALA A 138 -0.65 -1.74 -14.62
C ALA A 138 0.76 -1.95 -15.20
N GLU A 139 0.90 -1.82 -16.52
CA GLU A 139 2.17 -1.95 -17.24
C GLU A 139 3.16 -0.87 -16.79
N GLN A 140 2.69 0.35 -16.56
CA GLN A 140 3.52 1.42 -16.01
C GLN A 140 4.01 1.06 -14.61
N LEU A 141 3.14 0.57 -13.72
CA LEU A 141 3.56 0.17 -12.36
C LEU A 141 4.59 -0.98 -12.41
N ILE A 142 4.37 -1.98 -13.26
CA ILE A 142 5.31 -3.09 -13.47
C ILE A 142 6.64 -2.59 -14.03
N ALA A 143 6.62 -1.64 -14.96
CA ALA A 143 7.84 -1.03 -15.52
C ALA A 143 8.60 -0.18 -14.48
N ILE A 144 7.89 0.44 -13.54
CA ILE A 144 8.49 1.19 -12.42
C ILE A 144 9.10 0.22 -11.41
N THR A 145 8.39 -0.85 -11.07
CA THR A 145 8.85 -1.84 -10.12
C THR A 145 8.27 -3.22 -10.44
N PRO A 146 9.05 -4.12 -11.05
CA PRO A 146 8.56 -5.45 -11.47
C PRO A 146 7.95 -6.29 -10.34
N GLY A 147 8.33 -6.01 -9.09
CA GLY A 147 7.76 -6.64 -7.90
C GLY A 147 6.26 -6.41 -7.71
N THR A 148 5.63 -5.49 -8.45
CA THR A 148 4.16 -5.29 -8.42
C THR A 148 3.41 -6.22 -9.37
N ALA A 149 4.11 -7.02 -10.20
CA ALA A 149 3.46 -7.88 -11.18
C ALA A 149 2.62 -9.01 -10.56
N SER A 150 2.89 -9.38 -9.30
CA SER A 150 2.17 -10.44 -8.61
C SER A 150 2.24 -10.31 -7.09
N CYS A 151 1.19 -10.83 -6.43
CA CYS A 151 1.12 -11.02 -4.99
C CYS A 151 1.54 -12.41 -4.51
N SER A 152 2.07 -13.26 -5.40
CA SER A 152 2.54 -14.60 -5.04
C SER A 152 3.64 -14.55 -3.97
N GLY A 153 3.53 -15.41 -2.95
CA GLY A 153 4.58 -15.60 -1.94
C GLY A 153 4.74 -14.47 -0.92
N GLY A 154 3.77 -13.56 -0.81
CA GLY A 154 3.74 -12.56 0.25
C GLY A 154 3.43 -13.15 1.62
N GLU A 155 4.08 -12.62 2.67
CA GLU A 155 3.84 -13.02 4.07
C GLU A 155 2.43 -12.64 4.57
N PHE A 156 1.85 -11.57 4.00
CA PHE A 156 0.50 -11.08 4.30
C PHE A 156 -0.35 -11.00 3.02
N PRO A 157 -0.81 -12.14 2.46
CA PRO A 157 -1.51 -12.16 1.17
C PRO A 157 -2.77 -11.30 1.10
N SER A 158 -3.49 -11.15 2.23
CA SER A 158 -4.70 -10.33 2.32
C SER A 158 -4.44 -8.83 2.15
N GLU A 159 -3.20 -8.38 2.34
CA GLU A 159 -2.82 -6.97 2.20
C GLU A 159 -2.20 -6.65 0.85
N CYS A 160 -1.83 -7.68 0.08
CA CYS A 160 -1.13 -7.48 -1.16
C CYS A 160 -2.09 -7.08 -2.29
N ALA A 161 -1.68 -6.08 -3.07
CA ALA A 161 -2.33 -5.70 -4.32
C ALA A 161 -1.30 -5.63 -5.45
N ASP A 162 -1.50 -6.44 -6.49
CA ASP A 162 -0.68 -6.35 -7.70
C ASP A 162 -1.04 -5.11 -8.53
N ALA A 163 -0.28 -4.87 -9.59
CA ALA A 163 -0.45 -3.73 -10.47
C ALA A 163 -1.84 -3.64 -11.09
N SER A 164 -2.53 -4.78 -11.32
CA SER A 164 -3.88 -4.79 -11.91
C SER A 164 -4.94 -4.22 -10.97
N LYS A 165 -4.76 -4.41 -9.66
CA LYS A 165 -5.60 -3.80 -8.61
C LYS A 165 -5.17 -2.37 -8.29
N ALA A 166 -3.85 -2.16 -8.19
CA ALA A 166 -3.29 -0.87 -7.79
C ALA A 166 -3.55 0.25 -8.81
N ALA A 167 -3.33 -0.02 -10.10
CA ALA A 167 -3.45 0.97 -11.17
C ALA A 167 -4.81 1.71 -11.21
N PRO A 168 -5.97 1.01 -11.25
CA PRO A 168 -7.26 1.69 -11.26
C PRO A 168 -7.52 2.48 -9.96
N ALA A 169 -7.14 1.93 -8.80
CA ALA A 169 -7.34 2.60 -7.51
C ALA A 169 -6.48 3.86 -7.37
N ILE A 170 -5.21 3.80 -7.78
CA ILE A 170 -4.31 4.95 -7.84
C ILE A 170 -4.85 6.00 -8.81
N SER A 171 -5.29 5.60 -10.00
CA SER A 171 -5.85 6.53 -10.99
C SER A 171 -7.08 7.25 -10.47
N LYS A 172 -8.00 6.52 -9.82
CA LYS A 172 -9.19 7.11 -9.20
C LYS A 172 -8.82 8.11 -8.11
N SER A 173 -7.82 7.78 -7.29
CA SER A 173 -7.29 8.63 -6.23
C SER A 173 -6.68 9.93 -6.79
N LEU A 174 -5.81 9.83 -7.81
CA LEU A 174 -5.18 10.99 -8.46
C LEU A 174 -6.24 11.96 -9.01
N THR A 175 -7.27 11.43 -9.69
CA THR A 175 -8.39 12.22 -10.19
C THR A 175 -9.19 12.86 -9.06
N LYS A 176 -9.53 12.09 -8.01
CA LYS A 176 -10.31 12.57 -6.85
C LYS A 176 -9.65 13.78 -6.17
N TYR A 177 -8.33 13.77 -6.03
CA TYR A 177 -7.59 14.82 -5.32
C TYR A 177 -6.96 15.88 -6.24
N GLY A 178 -7.09 15.71 -7.56
CA GLY A 178 -6.71 16.69 -8.57
C GLY A 178 -5.21 16.71 -8.91
N PHE A 179 -4.53 15.57 -8.86
CA PHE A 179 -3.12 15.46 -9.24
C PHE A 179 -2.98 15.01 -10.69
N THR A 180 -2.68 15.97 -11.57
CA THR A 180 -2.71 15.77 -13.03
C THR A 180 -1.32 15.72 -13.64
N THR A 181 -0.31 16.32 -13.01
CA THR A 181 1.04 16.40 -13.57
C THR A 181 1.80 15.07 -13.42
N ALA A 182 2.67 14.76 -14.38
CA ALA A 182 3.49 13.55 -14.32
C ALA A 182 4.43 13.55 -13.10
N GLY A 183 4.92 14.71 -12.65
CA GLY A 183 5.78 14.84 -11.48
C GLY A 183 5.06 14.50 -10.16
N GLU A 184 3.83 15.02 -9.97
CA GLU A 184 2.99 14.66 -8.82
C GLU A 184 2.65 13.17 -8.81
N LYS A 185 2.23 12.63 -9.97
CA LYS A 185 1.93 11.20 -10.15
C LYS A 185 3.14 10.33 -9.79
N ALA A 186 4.33 10.69 -10.27
CA ALA A 186 5.57 9.98 -10.00
C ALA A 186 5.92 9.98 -8.50
N ALA A 187 5.79 11.11 -7.82
CA ALA A 187 6.07 11.22 -6.40
C ALA A 187 5.11 10.40 -5.53
N LEU A 188 3.81 10.44 -5.83
CA LEU A 188 2.81 9.67 -5.09
C LEU A 188 2.99 8.17 -5.28
N VAL A 189 3.22 7.71 -6.52
CA VAL A 189 3.49 6.28 -6.80
C VAL A 189 4.76 5.82 -6.11
N ALA A 190 5.84 6.59 -6.21
CA ALA A 190 7.11 6.22 -5.61
C ALA A 190 7.03 6.12 -4.08
N LEU A 191 6.33 7.06 -3.44
CA LEU A 191 6.08 6.98 -2.00
C LEU A 191 5.31 5.70 -1.66
N MET A 192 4.22 5.42 -2.39
CA MET A 192 3.43 4.22 -2.12
C MET A 192 4.25 2.94 -2.30
N LEU A 193 5.00 2.82 -3.39
CA LEU A 193 5.86 1.67 -3.66
C LEU A 193 6.87 1.45 -2.53
N PHE A 194 7.55 2.51 -2.11
CA PHE A 194 8.57 2.42 -1.07
C PHE A 194 7.97 2.03 0.28
N GLU A 195 6.93 2.74 0.72
CA GLU A 195 6.38 2.59 2.07
C GLU A 195 5.59 1.29 2.24
N SER A 196 4.98 0.77 1.17
CA SER A 196 4.18 -0.47 1.19
C SER A 196 4.92 -1.72 0.75
N GLY A 197 6.23 -1.64 0.51
CA GLY A 197 7.02 -2.77 0.01
C GLY A 197 6.52 -3.30 -1.33
N ASN A 198 6.30 -2.41 -2.29
CA ASN A 198 5.73 -2.69 -3.61
C ASN A 198 4.28 -3.20 -3.52
N PHE A 199 3.46 -2.52 -2.72
CA PHE A 199 2.03 -2.82 -2.48
C PHE A 199 1.76 -4.15 -1.79
N LYS A 200 2.76 -4.74 -1.14
CA LYS A 200 2.63 -5.99 -0.38
C LYS A 200 2.01 -5.76 1.00
N TYR A 201 2.17 -4.57 1.56
CA TYR A 201 1.73 -4.24 2.92
C TYR A 201 0.78 -3.04 2.89
N SER A 202 -0.30 -3.14 3.65
CA SER A 202 -1.26 -2.06 3.90
C SER A 202 -1.27 -1.65 5.37
N LYS A 203 -0.57 -2.39 6.22
CA LYS A 203 -0.34 -2.13 7.63
C LYS A 203 1.16 -2.19 7.92
N ASN A 204 1.61 -1.44 8.91
CA ASN A 204 2.96 -1.59 9.42
C ASN A 204 3.11 -2.91 10.21
N HIS A 205 4.01 -3.78 9.76
CA HIS A 205 4.43 -5.00 10.46
C HIS A 205 5.85 -4.94 11.03
N PHE A 206 6.63 -3.90 10.70
CA PHE A 206 8.06 -3.88 10.95
C PHE A 206 8.59 -2.60 11.64
N PRO A 207 9.60 -2.74 12.54
CA PRO A 207 10.05 -4.00 13.13
C PRO A 207 8.89 -4.65 13.91
N ALA A 208 8.84 -5.99 13.97
CA ALA A 208 7.74 -6.70 14.62
C ALA A 208 7.50 -6.19 16.06
N PRO A 209 6.25 -5.95 16.48
CA PRO A 209 4.98 -6.25 15.80
C PRO A 209 4.47 -5.15 14.85
N GLY A 210 5.30 -4.19 14.47
CA GLY A 210 4.90 -2.99 13.76
C GLY A 210 4.39 -1.90 14.71
N ARG A 211 3.68 -0.92 14.15
CA ARG A 211 3.06 0.17 14.92
C ARG A 211 1.55 0.12 14.71
N PRO A 212 0.75 -0.18 15.77
CA PRO A 212 -0.71 -0.19 15.67
C PRO A 212 -1.24 1.11 15.06
N GLY A 213 -2.23 0.99 14.18
CA GLY A 213 -2.87 2.15 13.54
C GLY A 213 -2.05 2.79 12.42
N GLN A 214 -0.77 2.45 12.27
CA GLN A 214 0.05 2.88 11.14
C GLN A 214 -0.21 1.96 9.93
N GLY A 215 -0.49 2.57 8.78
CA GLY A 215 -0.92 1.82 7.61
C GLY A 215 -1.37 2.68 6.43
N THR A 216 -2.06 2.03 5.50
CA THR A 216 -2.33 2.38 4.10
C THR A 216 -1.06 2.51 3.24
N ARG A 217 -1.20 2.77 1.93
CA ARG A 217 -0.08 2.58 0.99
C ARG A 217 1.07 3.58 1.16
N ASN A 218 0.86 4.72 1.82
CA ASN A 218 1.93 5.64 2.23
C ASN A 218 2.41 5.43 3.68
N MET A 219 1.92 4.40 4.38
CA MET A 219 2.30 4.06 5.76
C MET A 219 2.18 5.23 6.77
N GLN A 220 1.16 6.06 6.60
CA GLN A 220 0.86 7.19 7.48
C GLN A 220 0.50 6.76 8.91
N SER A 221 0.72 7.65 9.87
CA SER A 221 0.47 7.39 11.30
C SER A 221 -1.02 7.21 11.60
N GLU A 222 -1.33 6.66 12.78
CA GLU A 222 -2.70 6.47 13.27
C GLU A 222 -3.51 7.76 13.25
N ASP A 223 -2.95 8.88 13.71
CA ASP A 223 -3.65 10.17 13.75
C ASP A 223 -4.11 10.64 12.37
N PHE A 224 -3.30 10.39 11.33
CA PHE A 224 -3.70 10.70 9.97
C PHE A 224 -4.70 9.69 9.42
N ASN A 225 -4.56 8.40 9.74
CA ASN A 225 -5.57 7.41 9.37
C ASN A 225 -6.93 7.72 10.01
N LYS A 226 -6.99 8.27 11.24
CA LYS A 226 -8.24 8.73 11.86
C LYS A 226 -8.85 9.90 11.09
N LYS A 227 -8.05 10.91 10.76
CA LYS A 227 -8.49 12.05 9.94
C LYS A 227 -8.98 11.59 8.57
N TYR A 228 -8.26 10.66 7.94
CA TYR A 228 -8.59 10.14 6.62
C TYR A 228 -9.88 9.34 6.63
N LEU A 229 -10.04 8.44 7.61
CA LEU A 229 -11.28 7.68 7.79
C LEU A 229 -12.47 8.61 8.04
N ALA A 230 -12.29 9.64 8.87
CA ALA A 230 -13.32 10.65 9.13
C ALA A 230 -13.72 11.39 7.85
N ASP A 231 -12.76 11.78 7.01
CA ASP A 231 -12.98 12.50 5.75
C ASP A 231 -13.75 11.65 4.72
N ILE A 232 -13.41 10.36 4.58
CA ILE A 232 -14.01 9.52 3.53
C ILE A 232 -15.27 8.78 3.96
N LYS A 233 -15.54 8.64 5.27
CA LYS A 233 -16.69 7.88 5.79
C LYS A 233 -17.61 8.65 6.75
N GLY A 234 -17.26 9.86 7.17
CA GLY A 234 -18.16 10.73 7.94
C GLY A 234 -18.19 10.53 9.46
N GLY A 235 -17.04 10.23 10.07
CA GLY A 235 -16.84 10.26 11.54
C GLY A 235 -16.69 8.90 12.22
N TYR A 236 -15.51 8.65 12.82
CA TYR A 236 -15.11 7.38 13.45
C TYR A 236 -14.15 7.61 14.64
N ALA A 237 -14.59 8.41 15.62
CA ALA A 237 -13.72 8.85 16.73
C ALA A 237 -13.08 7.69 17.53
N ASP A 238 -13.76 6.53 17.59
CA ASP A 238 -13.38 5.44 18.48
C ASP A 238 -12.62 4.29 17.80
N VAL A 239 -12.37 4.37 16.49
CA VAL A 239 -11.61 3.32 15.79
C VAL A 239 -10.11 3.60 15.88
N SER A 240 -9.35 2.64 16.40
CA SER A 240 -7.90 2.76 16.63
C SER A 240 -7.17 1.48 16.25
N GLY A 241 -5.83 1.55 16.23
CA GLY A 241 -4.99 0.36 16.04
C GLY A 241 -5.29 -0.38 14.72
N ASP A 242 -5.26 -1.70 14.77
CA ASP A 242 -5.48 -2.53 13.57
C ASP A 242 -6.90 -2.42 13.01
N ALA A 243 -7.90 -2.18 13.86
CA ALA A 243 -9.27 -1.97 13.41
C ALA A 243 -9.40 -0.72 12.52
N LEU A 244 -8.59 0.31 12.80
CA LEU A 244 -8.54 1.53 11.99
C LEU A 244 -7.97 1.24 10.60
N VAL A 245 -6.86 0.52 10.53
CA VAL A 245 -6.25 0.16 9.24
C VAL A 245 -7.15 -0.80 8.46
N ALA A 246 -7.79 -1.75 9.14
CA ALA A 246 -8.78 -2.64 8.53
C ALA A 246 -9.98 -1.87 7.95
N ALA A 247 -10.44 -0.81 8.62
CA ALA A 247 -11.49 0.06 8.10
C ALA A 247 -11.08 0.85 6.85
N LEU A 248 -9.79 0.91 6.52
CA LEU A 248 -9.20 1.57 5.35
C LEU A 248 -8.60 0.57 4.34
N SER A 249 -8.93 -0.72 4.46
CA SER A 249 -8.27 -1.81 3.72
C SER A 249 -8.77 -2.02 2.30
N ASP A 250 -9.94 -1.46 1.93
CA ASP A 250 -10.40 -1.52 0.54
C ASP A 250 -9.43 -0.76 -0.39
N ASP A 251 -9.29 -1.24 -1.63
CA ASP A 251 -8.25 -0.74 -2.54
C ASP A 251 -8.37 0.78 -2.76
N GLU A 252 -9.59 1.31 -2.88
CA GLU A 252 -9.80 2.74 -3.11
C GLU A 252 -9.38 3.58 -1.91
N ALA A 253 -9.78 3.21 -0.69
CA ALA A 253 -9.32 3.88 0.52
C ALA A 253 -7.80 3.74 0.69
N SER A 254 -7.28 2.52 0.56
CA SER A 254 -5.87 2.18 0.79
C SER A 254 -4.93 2.92 -0.16
N PHE A 255 -5.17 2.89 -1.48
CA PHE A 255 -4.39 3.65 -2.47
C PHE A 255 -4.76 5.14 -2.51
N GLY A 256 -5.92 5.51 -1.96
CA GLY A 256 -6.35 6.89 -1.77
C GLY A 256 -5.50 7.68 -0.77
N SER A 257 -4.92 6.99 0.21
CA SER A 257 -4.18 7.58 1.34
C SER A 257 -3.08 8.57 0.96
N ALA A 258 -2.23 8.23 0.01
CA ALA A 258 -1.08 9.06 -0.38
C ALA A 258 -1.52 10.41 -0.97
N ALA A 259 -2.49 10.38 -1.88
CA ALA A 259 -3.01 11.58 -2.52
C ALA A 259 -3.82 12.43 -1.54
N TRP A 260 -4.65 11.79 -0.71
CA TRP A 260 -5.34 12.49 0.37
C TRP A 260 -4.37 13.21 1.30
N PHE A 261 -3.30 12.53 1.71
CA PHE A 261 -2.29 13.08 2.61
C PHE A 261 -1.60 14.29 1.98
N LEU A 262 -1.14 14.16 0.72
CA LEU A 262 -0.54 15.27 -0.02
C LEU A 262 -1.51 16.46 -0.15
N LYS A 263 -2.79 16.20 -0.42
CA LYS A 263 -3.79 17.24 -0.64
C LYS A 263 -4.17 17.99 0.63
N THR A 264 -4.24 17.28 1.76
CA THR A 264 -4.90 17.79 2.97
C THR A 264 -3.94 18.06 4.12
N GLN A 265 -2.79 17.39 4.16
CA GLN A 265 -1.82 17.50 5.25
C GLN A 265 -0.54 18.24 4.84
N CYS A 266 -0.22 18.30 3.54
CA CYS A 266 0.90 19.11 3.05
C CYS A 266 0.49 20.54 2.73
N SER A 267 1.47 21.46 2.75
CA SER A 267 1.28 22.80 2.20
C SER A 267 1.15 22.75 0.68
N ALA A 268 0.42 23.74 0.12
CA ALA A 268 0.26 23.87 -1.33
C ALA A 268 1.60 24.02 -2.07
N ASP A 269 2.61 24.63 -1.43
CA ASP A 269 3.95 24.78 -2.01
C ASP A 269 4.68 23.45 -2.19
N VAL A 270 4.47 22.49 -1.28
CA VAL A 270 5.03 21.13 -1.42
C VAL A 270 4.42 20.43 -2.62
N ALA A 271 3.09 20.46 -2.76
CA ALA A 271 2.41 19.86 -3.92
C ALA A 271 2.84 20.54 -5.23
N LYS A 272 2.91 21.87 -5.25
CA LYS A 272 3.39 22.64 -6.41
C LYS A 272 4.83 22.29 -6.78
N GLY A 273 5.70 22.11 -5.78
CA GLY A 273 7.10 21.73 -5.98
C GLY A 273 7.28 20.36 -6.64
N LEU A 274 6.28 19.49 -6.60
CA LEU A 274 6.34 18.17 -7.23
C LEU A 274 5.99 18.20 -8.73
N GLN A 275 5.36 19.26 -9.23
CA GLN A 275 4.78 19.30 -10.57
C GLN A 275 5.81 19.13 -11.70
N ASP A 276 7.01 19.67 -11.50
CA ASP A 276 8.12 19.55 -12.44
C ASP A 276 8.93 18.25 -12.28
N GLY A 277 8.68 17.47 -11.22
CA GLY A 277 9.45 16.27 -10.90
C GLY A 277 10.93 16.54 -10.58
N SER A 278 11.24 17.72 -10.05
CA SER A 278 12.59 18.09 -9.60
C SER A 278 13.01 17.35 -8.33
N GLN A 279 14.32 17.14 -8.17
CA GLN A 279 14.91 16.55 -6.95
C GLN A 279 14.55 17.38 -5.72
N LYS A 280 14.59 18.71 -5.85
CA LYS A 280 14.27 19.64 -4.77
C LYS A 280 12.81 19.51 -4.32
N GLY A 281 11.88 19.35 -5.26
CA GLY A 281 10.47 19.09 -4.97
C GLY A 281 10.27 17.78 -4.21
N TRP A 282 10.91 16.71 -4.71
CA TRP A 282 10.86 15.40 -4.08
C TRP A 282 11.44 15.39 -2.65
N GLU A 283 12.61 16.01 -2.46
CA GLU A 283 13.24 16.19 -1.16
C GLU A 283 12.34 16.97 -0.20
N ALA A 284 11.75 18.07 -0.68
CA ALA A 284 10.85 18.89 0.13
C ALA A 284 9.59 18.11 0.54
N TYR A 285 9.04 17.28 -0.36
CA TYR A 285 7.91 16.43 -0.03
C TYR A 285 8.24 15.43 1.07
N LEU A 286 9.38 14.73 0.94
CA LEU A 286 9.83 13.76 1.95
C LEU A 286 10.10 14.42 3.31
N THR A 287 10.87 15.51 3.32
CA THR A 287 11.40 16.10 4.56
C THR A 287 10.44 17.07 5.24
N LYS A 288 9.66 17.84 4.47
CA LYS A 288 8.80 18.91 5.01
C LYS A 288 7.35 18.51 5.17
N CYS A 289 6.89 17.46 4.48
CA CYS A 289 5.53 16.97 4.64
C CYS A 289 5.46 15.55 5.19
N VAL A 290 6.09 14.58 4.52
CA VAL A 290 6.07 13.18 4.99
C VAL A 290 6.85 13.02 6.32
N GLY A 291 7.77 13.94 6.62
CA GLY A 291 8.52 13.94 7.88
C GLY A 291 9.57 12.83 7.96
N THR A 292 10.11 12.41 6.80
CA THR A 292 11.15 11.39 6.68
C THR A 292 12.45 11.97 6.12
N THR A 293 13.52 11.19 6.16
CA THR A 293 14.79 11.56 5.55
C THR A 293 14.78 11.25 4.06
N HIS A 294 15.36 12.13 3.26
CA HIS A 294 15.66 11.84 1.87
C HIS A 294 16.87 10.90 1.77
N THR A 295 16.66 9.69 1.28
CA THR A 295 17.73 8.71 1.05
C THR A 295 17.76 8.25 -0.41
N ALA A 296 18.89 7.68 -0.84
CA ALA A 296 19.07 7.21 -2.21
C ALA A 296 18.12 6.07 -2.58
N GLU A 297 17.70 5.25 -1.60
CA GLU A 297 16.76 4.14 -1.81
C GLU A 297 15.37 4.65 -2.20
N ARG A 298 14.94 5.77 -1.61
CA ARG A 298 13.67 6.43 -1.94
C ARG A 298 13.67 7.05 -3.33
N ASP A 299 14.84 7.37 -3.87
CA ASP A 299 14.99 7.89 -5.23
C ASP A 299 14.80 6.82 -6.30
N VAL A 300 14.99 5.54 -6.00
CA VAL A 300 14.99 4.47 -7.01
C VAL A 300 13.64 4.41 -7.74
N ALA A 301 12.56 4.21 -6.97
CA ALA A 301 11.21 4.13 -7.54
C ALA A 301 10.78 5.48 -8.13
N TRP A 302 11.17 6.60 -7.52
CA TRP A 302 10.82 7.94 -8.02
C TRP A 302 11.48 8.26 -9.36
N LYS A 303 12.79 8.02 -9.50
CA LYS A 303 13.50 8.20 -10.78
C LYS A 303 12.90 7.32 -11.87
N LYS A 304 12.57 6.07 -11.56
CA LYS A 304 11.93 5.16 -12.52
C LYS A 304 10.51 5.59 -12.87
N ALA A 305 9.73 6.07 -11.90
CA ALA A 305 8.40 6.63 -12.13
C ALA A 305 8.45 7.85 -13.04
N LYS A 306 9.43 8.75 -12.85
CA LYS A 306 9.63 9.89 -13.75
C LYS A 306 9.90 9.46 -15.19
N GLU A 307 10.78 8.48 -15.38
CA GLU A 307 11.09 7.93 -16.71
C GLU A 307 9.84 7.33 -17.37
N VAL A 308 9.14 6.44 -16.68
CA VAL A 308 7.97 5.72 -17.21
C VAL A 308 6.78 6.66 -17.48
N LEU A 309 6.60 7.69 -16.65
CA LEU A 309 5.50 8.64 -16.77
C LEU A 309 5.85 9.85 -17.66
N GLY A 310 7.05 9.89 -18.26
CA GLY A 310 7.44 10.93 -19.22
C GLY A 310 7.64 12.31 -18.58
N VAL A 311 8.11 12.37 -17.34
CA VAL A 311 8.52 13.63 -16.70
C VAL A 311 9.74 14.16 -17.42
N LYS A 312 9.62 15.37 -18.01
CA LYS A 312 10.73 16.00 -18.71
C LYS A 312 11.82 16.40 -17.71
N ALA A 313 13.07 16.07 -18.04
CA ALA A 313 14.25 16.42 -17.26
C ALA A 313 14.52 17.92 -17.27
#